data_AF-A0A645J1A1-F1
#
_entry.id   AF-A0A645J1A1-F1
#
_cell.length_a   1.000
_cell.length_b   1.000
_cell.length_c   1.000
_cell.angle_alpha   90.00
_cell.angle_beta   90.00
_cell.angle_gamma   90.00
#
_symmetry.space_group_name_H-M   'P 1'
#
loop_
_entity.id
_entity.type
_entity.pdbx_description
1 polymer ?
#
loop_
_entity_poly.entity_id
_entity_poly.type
_entity_poly.pdbx_seq_one_letter_code
_entity_poly.pdbx_strand_id
1 'polypeptide(L)'
;MQNDFIDGPLGSTEARAIVGRAAHKMRGFPGRVITTRDTHEKDYLDTQEGQKLPVPHCVRGTPGWQLHPLIEAERREEPVD
;
A
#
# COMPACT_ATOMS: atom_id res chain seq x y z
N MET A 1 2.80 1.47 -0.65
CA MET A 1 2.12 2.05 -1.84
C MET A 1 0.98 1.12 -2.25
N GLN A 2 -0.02 1.02 -1.38
CA GLN A 2 -1.17 0.14 -1.55
C GLN A 2 -2.31 0.89 -2.26
N ASN A 3 -3.22 0.16 -2.89
CA ASN A 3 -4.32 0.75 -3.67
C ASN A 3 -5.20 1.66 -2.79
N ASP A 4 -5.46 1.26 -1.53
CA ASP A 4 -6.29 2.06 -0.62
C ASP A 4 -5.72 3.44 -0.30
N PHE A 5 -4.41 3.62 -0.39
CA PHE A 5 -3.74 4.92 -0.21
C PHE A 5 -3.54 5.69 -1.53
N ILE A 6 -3.93 5.13 -2.68
CA ILE A 6 -3.74 5.74 -3.99
C ILE A 6 -5.08 6.17 -4.57
N ASP A 7 -5.96 5.21 -4.79
CA ASP A 7 -7.27 5.41 -5.44
C ASP A 7 -8.43 4.79 -4.65
N GLY A 8 -8.17 4.16 -3.51
CA GLY A 8 -9.19 3.66 -2.59
C GLY A 8 -9.59 4.63 -1.46
N PRO A 9 -10.05 4.13 -0.30
CA PRO A 9 -10.70 4.90 0.76
C PRO A 9 -9.86 6.05 1.34
N LEU A 10 -8.55 5.92 1.34
CA LEU A 10 -7.59 6.93 1.81
C LEU A 10 -6.69 7.43 0.67
N GLY A 11 -7.18 7.35 -0.58
CA GLY A 11 -6.46 7.79 -1.77
C GLY A 11 -6.48 9.30 -1.97
N SER A 12 -5.54 9.78 -2.80
CA SER A 12 -5.46 11.19 -3.20
C SER A 12 -5.01 11.37 -4.65
N THR A 13 -5.24 12.57 -5.20
CA THR A 13 -4.76 12.95 -6.54
C THR A 13 -3.23 12.93 -6.62
N GLU A 14 -2.57 13.33 -5.54
CA GLU A 14 -1.12 13.40 -5.43
C GLU A 14 -0.51 11.99 -5.38
N ALA A 15 -1.13 11.07 -4.63
CA ALA A 15 -0.70 9.68 -4.54
C ALA A 15 -0.76 8.99 -5.91
N ARG A 16 -1.87 9.17 -6.64
CA ARG A 16 -2.01 8.72 -8.04
C ARG A 16 -0.94 9.31 -8.94
N ALA A 17 -0.62 10.59 -8.79
CA ALA A 17 0.36 11.26 -9.64
C ALA A 17 1.81 10.80 -9.40
N ILE A 18 2.15 10.26 -8.21
CA ILE A 18 3.53 9.82 -7.90
C ILE A 18 3.79 8.34 -8.16
N VAL A 19 2.77 7.48 -8.29
CA VAL A 19 2.96 6.01 -8.31
C VAL A 19 3.93 5.55 -9.41
N GLY A 20 3.80 6.08 -10.63
CA GLY A 20 4.70 5.75 -11.74
C GLY A 20 6.14 6.25 -11.52
N ARG A 21 6.29 7.44 -10.91
CA ARG A 21 7.62 7.98 -10.58
C ARG A 21 8.29 7.19 -9.47
N ALA A 22 7.52 6.71 -8.48
CA ALA A 22 8.02 5.84 -7.43
C ALA A 22 8.52 4.50 -8.00
N ALA A 23 7.73 3.86 -8.87
CA ALA A 23 8.15 2.63 -9.56
C ALA A 23 9.45 2.85 -10.38
N HIS A 24 9.54 3.94 -11.15
CA HIS A 24 10.76 4.28 -11.89
C HIS A 24 11.98 4.46 -10.97
N LYS A 25 11.80 5.12 -9.82
CA LYS A 25 12.87 5.30 -8.82
C LYS A 25 13.29 3.97 -8.19
N MET A 26 12.34 3.08 -7.88
CA MET A 26 12.63 1.73 -7.38
C MET A 26 13.47 0.93 -8.38
N ARG A 27 13.07 0.95 -9.67
CA ARG A 27 13.77 0.25 -10.74
C ARG A 27 15.25 0.65 -10.84
N GLY A 28 15.52 1.94 -10.78
CA GLY A 28 16.86 2.52 -10.92
C GLY A 28 17.70 2.52 -9.64
N PHE A 29 17.16 2.08 -8.50
CA PHE A 29 17.91 2.07 -7.25
C PHE A 29 18.89 0.88 -7.22
N PRO A 30 20.20 1.11 -7.01
CA PRO A 30 21.21 0.05 -7.05
C PRO A 30 21.20 -0.85 -5.82
N GLY A 31 20.56 -0.42 -4.73
CA GLY A 31 20.52 -1.15 -3.47
C GLY A 31 19.24 -1.98 -3.28
N ARG A 32 19.10 -2.52 -2.06
CA ARG A 32 17.89 -3.22 -1.65
C ARG A 32 16.74 -2.25 -1.48
N VAL A 33 15.59 -2.58 -2.05
CA VAL A 33 14.35 -1.82 -1.90
C VAL A 33 13.40 -2.64 -1.03
N ILE A 34 12.92 -2.03 0.05
CA ILE A 34 11.91 -2.63 0.92
C ILE A 34 10.59 -1.93 0.64
N THR A 35 9.56 -2.72 0.34
CA THR A 35 8.18 -2.23 0.31
C THR A 35 7.48 -2.67 1.59
N THR A 36 6.58 -1.83 2.09
CA THR A 36 5.78 -2.14 3.27
C THR A 36 4.31 -2.18 2.88
N ARG A 37 3.56 -3.00 3.62
CA ARG A 37 2.10 -3.01 3.59
C ARG A 37 1.61 -2.70 4.99
N ASP A 38 0.82 -1.64 5.10
CA ASP A 38 -0.07 -1.52 6.24
C ASP A 38 -1.08 -2.66 6.19
N THR A 39 -1.41 -3.26 7.33
CA THR A 39 -2.22 -4.47 7.33
C THR A 39 -3.16 -4.46 8.52
N HIS A 40 -4.45 -4.35 8.20
CA HIS A 40 -5.54 -4.42 9.16
C HIS A 40 -6.29 -5.73 9.03
N GLU A 41 -6.93 -6.18 10.11
CA GLU A 41 -7.77 -7.36 10.12
C GLU A 41 -9.26 -6.97 10.08
N LYS A 42 -10.15 -7.97 10.07
CA LYS A 42 -11.61 -7.74 9.94
C LYS A 42 -12.21 -6.94 11.09
N ASP A 43 -11.55 -6.94 12.25
CA ASP A 43 -11.89 -6.21 13.47
C ASP A 43 -11.24 -4.82 13.52
N TYR A 44 -10.78 -4.26 12.39
CA TYR A 44 -10.14 -2.93 12.33
C TYR A 44 -10.87 -1.86 13.15
N LEU A 45 -12.20 -1.79 13.03
CA LEU A 45 -13.02 -0.79 13.71
C LEU A 45 -12.98 -0.93 15.24
N ASP A 46 -12.63 -2.08 15.78
CA ASP A 46 -12.51 -2.32 17.23
C ASP A 46 -11.12 -1.91 17.78
N THR A 47 -10.16 -1.64 16.90
CA THR A 47 -8.81 -1.19 17.27
C THR A 47 -8.79 0.28 17.69
N GLN A 48 -7.73 0.71 18.37
CA GLN A 48 -7.55 2.13 18.71
C GLN A 48 -7.52 3.03 17.47
N GLU A 49 -6.91 2.55 16.39
CA GLU A 49 -6.84 3.31 15.14
C GLU A 49 -8.23 3.40 14.49
N GLY A 50 -8.94 2.28 14.35
CA GLY A 50 -10.28 2.27 13.75
C GLY A 50 -11.30 3.15 14.50
N GLN A 51 -11.14 3.31 15.81
CA GLN A 51 -11.96 4.27 16.59
C GLN A 51 -11.60 5.74 16.31
N LYS A 52 -10.34 6.03 15.98
CA LYS A 52 -9.85 7.38 15.66
C LYS A 52 -9.96 7.73 14.17
N LEU A 53 -9.91 6.73 13.31
CA LEU A 53 -10.04 6.79 11.86
C LEU A 53 -11.02 5.69 11.43
N PRO A 54 -12.34 5.92 11.52
CA PRO A 54 -13.37 4.91 11.25
C PRO A 54 -13.59 4.70 9.75
N VAL A 55 -12.50 4.46 9.02
CA VAL A 55 -12.46 4.21 7.58
C VAL A 55 -11.68 2.92 7.38
N PRO A 56 -12.35 1.77 7.18
CA PRO A 56 -11.68 0.52 6.87
C PRO A 56 -10.81 0.67 5.61
N HIS A 57 -9.56 0.28 5.73
CA HIS A 57 -8.58 0.32 4.66
C HIS A 57 -7.56 -0.79 4.90
N CYS A 58 -6.77 -1.14 3.87
CA CYS A 58 -5.67 -2.08 3.94
C CYS A 58 -5.99 -3.40 4.67
N VAL A 59 -7.24 -3.87 4.56
CA VAL A 59 -7.69 -5.11 5.22
C VAL A 59 -7.09 -6.30 4.48
N ARG A 60 -6.46 -7.22 5.22
CA ARG A 60 -5.74 -8.37 4.66
C ARG A 60 -6.58 -9.13 3.63
N GLY A 61 -5.98 -9.42 2.48
CA GLY A 61 -6.61 -10.17 1.39
C GLY A 61 -7.56 -9.37 0.50
N THR A 62 -7.83 -8.09 0.81
CA THR A 62 -8.62 -7.23 -0.07
C THR A 62 -7.79 -6.67 -1.23
N PRO A 63 -8.42 -6.27 -2.36
CA PRO A 63 -7.72 -5.57 -3.43
C PRO A 63 -7.05 -4.26 -2.96
N GLY A 64 -7.68 -3.56 -2.01
CA GLY A 64 -7.17 -2.34 -1.40
C GLY A 64 -5.84 -2.50 -0.68
N TRP A 65 -5.65 -3.66 -0.02
CA TRP A 65 -4.44 -4.04 0.70
C TRP A 65 -3.24 -4.38 -0.19
N GLN A 66 -3.46 -4.75 -1.45
CA GLN A 66 -2.38 -5.09 -2.36
C GLN A 66 -1.54 -3.86 -2.71
N LEU A 67 -0.25 -4.07 -2.99
CA LEU A 67 0.57 -3.04 -3.61
C LEU A 67 0.02 -2.71 -5.01
N HIS A 68 0.14 -1.45 -5.41
CA HIS A 68 -0.26 -1.06 -6.76
C HIS A 68 0.53 -1.85 -7.81
N PRO A 69 -0.07 -2.29 -8.93
CA PRO A 69 0.59 -3.18 -9.90
C PRO A 69 1.96 -2.68 -10.41
N LEU A 70 2.10 -1.37 -10.60
CA LEU A 70 3.38 -0.76 -11.00
C LEU A 70 4.49 -0.87 -9.94
N ILE A 71 4.12 -0.90 -8.65
CA ILE A 71 5.06 -1.07 -7.55
C ILE A 71 5.38 -2.56 -7.36
N GLU A 72 4.35 -3.40 -7.44
CA GLU A 72 4.47 -4.85 -7.35
C GLU A 72 5.38 -5.42 -8.43
N ALA A 73 5.26 -4.92 -9.67
CA ALA A 73 6.11 -5.33 -10.80
C ALA A 73 7.62 -5.06 -10.59
N GLU A 74 7.99 -4.15 -9.68
CA GLU A 74 9.39 -3.83 -9.37
C GLU A 74 9.93 -4.60 -8.15
N ARG A 75 9.07 -5.36 -7.45
CA ARG A 75 9.48 -6.20 -6.32
C ARG A 75 10.34 -7.35 -6.83
N ARG A 76 11.45 -7.62 -6.13
CA ARG A 76 12.45 -8.62 -6.54
C ARG A 76 12.50 -9.86 -5.65
N GLU A 77 11.88 -9.80 -4.48
CA GLU A 77 11.96 -10.82 -3.44
C GLU A 77 10.56 -11.10 -2.88
N GLU A 78 10.32 -12.34 -2.45
CA GLU A 78 9.07 -12.71 -1.77
C GLU A 78 8.86 -11.95 -0.47
N PRO A 79 7.60 -11.62 -0.10
CA PRO A 79 7.33 -10.96 1.16
C PRO A 79 7.58 -11.93 2.32
N VAL A 80 7.88 -11.37 3.48
CA VAL A 80 8.31 -12.12 4.69
C VAL A 80 7.12 -12.34 5.65
N ASP A 81 5.89 -12.14 5.18
CA ASP A 81 4.67 -12.14 6.00
C ASP A 81 3.86 -13.44 5.97
#